data_AF-C5EYS1-F1
#
_entry.id   AF-C5EYS1-F1
#
_cell.length_a   1.000
_cell.length_b   1.000
_cell.length_c   1.000
_cell.angle_alpha   90.00
_cell.angle_beta   90.00
_cell.angle_gamma   90.00
#
_symmetry.space_group_name_H-M   'P 1'
#
loop_
_entity.id
_entity.type
_entity.pdbx_description
1 polymer ?
#
loop_
_entity_poly.entity_id
_entity_poly.type
_entity_poly.pdbx_seq_one_letter_code
_entity_poly.pdbx_strand_id
1 'polypeptide(L)'
;MLMKKLLLTLSVIAGLLSNAFAIDLISLATNGKSNENSLGVKTLNNQEMSKIIGGAYIYGKPVYQYGVKNNSNTKIYYTAYYNFQTTTTQDEVAYGRLNTGGSPYVPVVSATLNYLTNKVSVSIIGMNQNNPVYTRPADSYYANQLINSNGKELFNSVNNKIRGDAGKYW
;
A
#
# COMPACT_ATOMS: atom_id res chain seq x y z
N MET A 1 1.99 -56.29 -53.22
CA MET A 1 0.90 -56.43 -52.23
C MET A 1 1.61 -56.69 -50.91
N LEU A 2 1.75 -55.78 -49.94
CA LEU A 2 0.70 -55.30 -49.05
C LEU A 2 1.33 -54.19 -48.15
N MET A 3 1.77 -53.06 -48.71
CA MET A 3 2.56 -52.08 -47.93
C MET A 3 2.45 -50.63 -48.44
N LYS A 4 1.24 -50.23 -48.87
CA LYS A 4 0.96 -48.83 -49.27
C LYS A 4 -0.23 -48.17 -48.56
N LYS A 5 -0.88 -48.87 -47.62
CA LYS A 5 -2.01 -48.33 -46.87
C LYS A 5 -1.78 -48.23 -45.35
N LEU A 6 -0.62 -48.65 -44.83
CA LEU A 6 -0.33 -48.59 -43.40
C LEU A 6 0.42 -47.31 -42.96
N LEU A 7 1.00 -46.56 -43.91
CA LEU A 7 1.82 -45.39 -43.56
C LEU A 7 1.03 -44.08 -43.39
N LEU A 8 -0.24 -44.03 -43.83
CA LEU A 8 -1.06 -42.81 -43.73
C LEU A 8 -1.96 -42.75 -42.49
N THR A 9 -2.08 -43.84 -41.73
CA THR A 9 -2.94 -43.89 -40.52
C THR A 9 -2.17 -43.61 -39.23
N LEU A 10 -0.83 -43.48 -39.28
CA LEU A 10 -0.02 -43.26 -38.07
C LEU A 10 0.29 -41.78 -37.80
N SER A 11 0.12 -40.89 -38.78
CA SER A 11 0.42 -39.45 -38.61
C SER A 11 -0.75 -38.60 -38.12
N VAL A 12 -1.97 -39.14 -38.02
CA VAL A 12 -3.15 -38.39 -37.53
C VAL A 12 -3.35 -38.54 -36.02
N ILE A 13 -2.74 -39.54 -35.36
CA ILE A 13 -2.87 -39.73 -33.90
C ILE A 13 -1.86 -38.88 -33.11
N ALA A 14 -0.77 -38.42 -33.75
CA ALA A 14 0.20 -37.52 -33.10
C ALA A 14 -0.34 -36.09 -32.86
N GLY A 15 -1.49 -35.73 -33.45
CA GLY A 15 -2.08 -34.40 -33.35
C GLY A 15 -3.10 -34.19 -32.23
N LEU A 16 -3.40 -35.21 -31.42
CA LEU A 16 -4.48 -35.15 -30.41
C LEU A 16 -4.00 -35.24 -28.95
N LEU A 17 -2.70 -35.26 -28.67
CA LEU A 17 -2.17 -35.34 -27.29
C LEU A 17 -1.41 -34.09 -26.82
N SER A 18 -1.41 -32.98 -27.57
CA SER A 18 -0.73 -31.77 -27.13
C SER A 18 -1.46 -30.94 -26.05
N ASN A 19 -2.62 -31.39 -25.56
CA ASN A 19 -3.36 -30.67 -24.51
C ASN A 19 -3.15 -31.23 -23.08
N ALA A 20 -2.27 -32.21 -22.88
CA ALA A 20 -2.27 -33.01 -21.64
C ALA A 20 -1.16 -32.70 -20.63
N PHE A 21 -0.28 -31.70 -20.84
CA PHE A 21 0.72 -31.32 -19.83
C PHE A 21 0.96 -29.82 -19.75
N ALA A 22 -0.11 -29.04 -19.60
CA ALA A 22 -0.01 -27.85 -18.76
C ALA A 22 -0.18 -28.32 -17.32
N ILE A 23 0.89 -28.90 -16.75
CA ILE A 23 0.97 -29.01 -15.30
C ILE A 23 1.05 -27.56 -14.84
N ASP A 24 -0.09 -27.02 -14.44
CA ASP A 24 -0.20 -25.67 -13.95
C ASP A 24 0.74 -25.58 -12.74
N LEU A 25 1.93 -25.03 -12.95
CA LEU A 25 3.01 -25.00 -11.97
C LEU A 25 2.54 -24.30 -10.69
N ILE A 26 1.54 -23.43 -10.83
CA ILE A 26 0.84 -22.77 -9.74
C ILE A 26 -0.05 -23.75 -8.96
N SER A 27 -0.79 -24.65 -9.63
CA SER A 27 -1.58 -25.69 -8.97
C SER A 27 -0.71 -26.72 -8.24
N LEU A 28 0.43 -27.10 -8.82
CA LEU A 28 1.37 -28.04 -8.19
C LEU A 28 2.07 -27.41 -6.99
N ALA A 29 2.40 -26.11 -7.06
CA ALA A 29 2.99 -25.37 -5.93
C ALA A 29 1.98 -25.09 -4.80
N THR A 30 0.67 -25.14 -5.06
CA THR A 30 -0.38 -24.73 -4.11
C THR A 30 -1.24 -25.88 -3.57
N ASN A 31 -0.99 -27.14 -3.96
CA ASN A 31 -1.78 -28.31 -3.57
C ASN A 31 -3.30 -28.10 -3.69
N GLY A 32 -3.75 -27.35 -4.70
CA GLY A 32 -5.17 -27.12 -4.97
C GLY A 32 -5.93 -26.31 -3.91
N LYS A 33 -5.26 -25.53 -3.05
CA LYS A 33 -5.95 -24.61 -2.13
C LYS A 33 -6.24 -23.25 -2.77
N SER A 34 -7.47 -23.09 -3.25
CA SER A 34 -8.05 -21.78 -3.55
C SER A 34 -8.51 -21.10 -2.26
N ASN A 35 -7.82 -20.00 -1.87
CA ASN A 35 -8.22 -18.94 -0.91
C ASN A 35 -8.52 -19.42 0.54
N GLU A 36 -7.89 -18.92 1.61
CA GLU A 36 -7.92 -17.53 2.09
C GLU A 36 -6.54 -17.13 2.66
N ASN A 37 -6.10 -15.91 2.34
CA ASN A 37 -4.76 -15.34 2.52
C ASN A 37 -3.84 -15.57 1.31
N SER A 38 -3.73 -14.53 0.50
CA SER A 38 -2.69 -14.32 -0.51
C SER A 38 -1.32 -14.83 0.00
N LEU A 39 -0.57 -15.53 -0.87
CA LEU A 39 0.73 -16.20 -0.62
C LEU A 39 1.87 -15.31 -0.09
N GLY A 40 1.58 -14.12 0.44
CA GLY A 40 2.51 -13.23 1.13
C GLY A 40 2.08 -12.77 2.52
N VAL A 41 0.90 -13.17 3.04
CA VAL A 41 0.42 -12.74 4.36
C VAL A 41 0.60 -13.86 5.37
N LYS A 42 1.69 -13.81 6.15
CA LYS A 42 1.94 -14.72 7.25
C LYS A 42 1.07 -14.34 8.45
N THR A 43 0.23 -15.27 8.91
CA THR A 43 -0.41 -15.18 10.23
C THR A 43 0.66 -15.35 11.30
N LEU A 44 0.87 -14.31 12.12
CA LEU A 44 1.90 -14.28 13.15
C LEU A 44 1.50 -15.19 14.33
N ASN A 45 2.46 -15.93 14.89
CA ASN A 45 2.25 -16.67 16.14
C ASN A 45 2.37 -15.73 17.36
N ASN A 46 1.98 -16.17 18.56
CA ASN A 46 2.00 -15.32 19.77
C ASN A 46 3.38 -14.73 20.12
N GLN A 47 4.49 -15.41 19.81
CA GLN A 47 5.85 -14.90 20.02
C GLN A 47 6.27 -13.88 18.95
N GLU A 48 5.70 -13.97 17.76
CA GLU A 48 5.87 -12.98 16.70
C GLU A 48 4.93 -11.78 16.90
N MET A 49 3.74 -12.04 17.44
CA MET A 49 2.79 -11.02 17.92
C MET A 49 3.41 -10.21 19.06
N SER A 50 4.13 -10.86 19.98
CA SER A 50 4.89 -10.17 21.04
C SER A 50 6.14 -9.43 20.52
N LYS A 51 6.52 -9.65 19.26
CA LYS A 51 7.55 -8.88 18.54
C LYS A 51 6.95 -7.78 17.66
N ILE A 52 5.63 -7.59 17.64
CA ILE A 52 5.03 -6.39 17.04
C ILE A 52 5.42 -5.22 17.95
N ILE A 53 6.49 -4.53 17.57
CA ILE A 53 7.01 -3.35 18.26
C ILE A 53 6.19 -2.15 17.77
N GLY A 54 4.98 -2.01 18.29
CA GLY A 54 4.14 -0.83 18.09
C GLY A 54 3.86 -0.44 16.65
N GLY A 55 3.63 0.84 16.41
CA GLY A 55 3.29 1.40 15.12
C GLY A 55 2.38 2.61 15.21
N ALA A 56 2.42 3.42 14.16
CA ALA A 56 1.42 4.43 13.88
C ALA A 56 0.52 3.96 12.74
N TYR A 57 -0.77 4.26 12.82
CA TYR A 57 -1.72 3.96 11.75
C TYR A 57 -2.71 5.08 11.54
N ILE A 58 -3.09 5.29 10.27
CA ILE A 58 -4.12 6.25 9.90
C ILE A 58 -5.51 5.70 10.17
N TYR A 59 -6.47 6.59 10.39
CA TYR A 59 -7.87 6.22 10.54
C TYR A 59 -8.80 7.25 9.89
N GLY A 60 -10.00 6.81 9.56
CA GLY A 60 -11.04 7.66 8.98
C GLY A 60 -10.78 8.10 7.55
N LYS A 61 -11.52 9.14 7.12
CA LYS A 61 -11.37 9.80 5.83
C LYS A 61 -10.28 10.89 5.92
N PRO A 62 -9.72 11.36 4.80
CA PRO A 62 -8.87 12.55 4.82
C PRO A 62 -9.56 13.71 5.54
N VAL A 63 -8.85 14.37 6.45
CA VAL A 63 -9.35 15.60 7.11
C VAL A 63 -9.25 16.80 6.18
N TYR A 64 -8.36 16.73 5.21
CA TYR A 64 -8.21 17.71 4.16
C TYR A 64 -7.59 17.03 2.94
N GLN A 65 -7.97 17.48 1.74
CA GLN A 65 -7.47 16.94 0.49
C GLN A 65 -7.57 17.99 -0.60
N TYR A 66 -6.63 17.95 -1.54
CA TYR A 66 -6.65 18.81 -2.72
C TYR A 66 -5.90 18.14 -3.87
N GLY A 67 -6.20 18.60 -5.09
CA GLY A 67 -5.53 18.12 -6.29
C GLY A 67 -5.12 19.28 -7.19
N VAL A 68 -4.05 19.07 -7.95
CA VAL A 68 -3.53 20.03 -8.92
C VAL A 68 -3.60 19.43 -10.33
N LYS A 69 -4.21 20.15 -11.27
CA LYS A 69 -4.17 19.89 -12.71
C LYS A 69 -3.32 20.94 -13.43
N ASN A 70 -2.75 20.58 -14.58
CA ASN A 70 -2.16 21.57 -15.48
C ASN A 70 -3.23 22.26 -16.35
N ASN A 71 -2.83 23.21 -17.18
CA ASN A 71 -3.73 23.93 -18.10
C ASN A 71 -4.39 23.03 -19.17
N SER A 72 -3.87 21.81 -19.37
CA SER A 72 -4.42 20.79 -20.26
C SER A 72 -5.34 19.80 -19.54
N ASN A 73 -5.79 20.12 -18.31
CA ASN A 73 -6.58 19.23 -17.44
C ASN A 73 -5.91 17.91 -17.04
N THR A 74 -4.61 17.76 -17.28
CA THR A 74 -3.83 16.60 -16.84
C THR A 74 -3.62 16.69 -15.32
N LYS A 75 -3.96 15.61 -14.61
CA LYS A 75 -3.73 15.48 -13.15
C LYS A 75 -2.22 15.46 -12.89
N ILE A 76 -1.73 16.33 -12.00
CA ILE A 76 -0.30 16.40 -11.64
C ILE A 76 -0.06 15.78 -10.25
N TYR A 77 -0.75 16.31 -9.24
CA TYR A 77 -0.62 15.85 -7.86
C TYR A 77 -1.98 15.73 -7.19
N TYR A 78 -2.10 14.81 -6.25
CA TYR A 78 -3.18 14.76 -5.26
C TYR A 78 -2.56 14.62 -3.88
N THR A 79 -2.95 15.51 -2.97
CA THR A 79 -2.45 15.55 -1.60
C THR A 79 -3.61 15.36 -0.63
N ALA A 80 -3.42 14.53 0.38
CA ALA A 80 -4.41 14.27 1.42
C ALA A 80 -3.74 14.21 2.79
N TYR A 81 -4.45 14.75 3.78
CA TYR A 81 -4.04 14.76 5.19
C TYR A 81 -4.90 13.77 5.96
N TYR A 82 -4.25 12.88 6.70
CA TYR A 82 -4.91 11.83 7.48
C TYR A 82 -4.62 11.98 8.96
N ASN A 83 -5.65 11.82 9.78
CA ASN A 83 -5.44 11.58 11.20
C ASN A 83 -4.76 10.23 11.39
N PHE A 84 -3.91 10.14 12.41
CA PHE A 84 -3.24 8.92 12.78
C PHE A 84 -3.12 8.80 14.29
N GLN A 85 -2.95 7.58 14.77
CA GLN A 85 -2.77 7.26 16.17
C GLN A 85 -1.69 6.21 16.32
N THR A 86 -1.20 6.03 17.54
CA THR A 86 -0.08 5.15 17.88
C THR A 86 -0.55 4.00 18.77
N THR A 87 0.11 2.85 18.70
CA THR A 87 -0.28 1.65 19.46
C THR A 87 0.63 1.33 20.63
N THR A 88 1.80 1.95 20.74
CA THR A 88 2.70 1.76 21.89
C THR A 88 3.06 3.03 22.61
N THR A 89 3.44 2.89 23.87
CA THR A 89 3.99 3.97 24.69
C THR A 89 5.19 4.65 24.06
N GLN A 90 6.07 3.91 23.36
CA GLN A 90 7.23 4.51 22.68
C GLN A 90 6.77 5.42 21.53
N ASP A 91 5.80 4.98 20.74
CA ASP A 91 5.25 5.76 19.65
C ASP A 91 4.40 6.93 20.17
N GLU A 92 3.69 6.77 21.28
CA GLU A 92 2.97 7.87 21.96
C GLU A 92 3.94 8.97 22.44
N VAL A 93 5.10 8.59 22.97
CA VAL A 93 6.16 9.55 23.33
C VAL A 93 6.67 10.26 22.09
N ALA A 94 6.93 9.54 21.00
CA ALA A 94 7.35 10.16 19.73
C ALA A 94 6.26 11.11 19.18
N TYR A 95 4.99 10.70 19.23
CA TYR A 95 3.84 11.49 18.83
C TYR A 95 3.73 12.78 19.64
N GLY A 96 3.86 12.70 20.97
CA GLY A 96 3.86 13.88 21.85
C GLY A 96 5.05 14.83 21.63
N ARG A 97 6.15 14.32 21.03
CA ARG A 97 7.37 15.09 20.74
C ARG A 97 7.46 15.60 19.30
N LEU A 98 6.42 15.41 18.48
CA LEU A 98 6.38 15.93 17.11
C LEU A 98 6.46 17.46 17.05
N ASN A 99 6.12 18.18 18.13
CA ASN A 99 6.27 19.62 18.27
C ASN A 99 5.76 20.42 17.04
N THR A 100 4.51 20.17 16.64
CA THR A 100 3.91 20.73 15.42
C THR A 100 3.48 22.20 15.51
N GLY A 101 3.96 22.93 16.53
CA GLY A 101 3.69 24.36 16.71
C GLY A 101 2.61 24.71 17.74
N GLY A 102 2.10 23.74 18.50
CA GLY A 102 1.07 23.95 19.52
C GLY A 102 -0.29 24.34 18.92
N SER A 103 -1.30 24.58 19.77
CA SER A 103 -2.63 25.01 19.31
C SER A 103 -2.53 26.26 18.40
N PRO A 104 -3.19 26.28 17.22
CA PRO A 104 -4.23 25.37 16.74
C PRO A 104 -3.72 24.25 15.80
N TYR A 105 -2.45 23.86 15.86
CA TYR A 105 -1.87 22.85 14.99
C TYR A 105 -1.98 21.44 15.59
N VAL A 106 -2.41 20.49 14.78
CA VAL A 106 -2.45 19.06 15.12
C VAL A 106 -1.57 18.25 14.17
N PRO A 107 -0.88 17.21 14.67
CA PRO A 107 -0.12 16.32 13.82
C PRO A 107 -1.04 15.51 12.92
N VAL A 108 -0.73 15.49 11.62
CA VAL A 108 -1.40 14.67 10.60
C VAL A 108 -0.35 14.04 9.69
N VAL A 109 -0.71 12.95 9.03
CA VAL A 109 0.08 12.41 7.93
C VAL A 109 -0.30 13.12 6.65
N SER A 110 0.63 13.84 6.05
CA SER A 110 0.51 14.39 4.70
C SER A 110 1.04 13.38 3.70
N ALA A 111 0.22 13.01 2.72
CA ALA A 111 0.66 12.19 1.62
C ALA A 111 0.32 12.83 0.28
N THR A 112 1.25 12.74 -0.67
CA THR A 112 1.10 13.30 -2.01
C THR A 112 1.40 12.24 -3.06
N LEU A 113 0.40 11.92 -3.88
CA LEU A 113 0.53 11.10 -5.08
C LEU A 113 0.89 12.01 -6.26
N ASN A 114 2.04 11.74 -6.87
CA ASN A 114 2.41 12.32 -8.15
C ASN A 114 1.89 11.41 -9.28
N TYR A 115 0.99 11.92 -10.12
CA TYR A 115 0.40 11.15 -11.22
C TYR A 115 1.37 10.90 -12.38
N LEU A 116 2.36 11.77 -12.55
CA LEU A 116 3.36 11.65 -13.63
C LEU A 116 4.40 10.56 -13.33
N THR A 117 4.79 10.42 -12.05
CA THR A 117 5.79 9.44 -11.63
C THR A 117 5.20 8.23 -10.93
N ASN A 118 3.91 8.26 -10.62
CA ASN A 118 3.19 7.27 -9.81
C ASN A 118 3.80 7.06 -8.40
N LYS A 119 4.61 8.01 -7.92
CA LYS A 119 5.27 7.96 -6.60
C LYS A 119 4.39 8.63 -5.55
N VAL A 120 4.41 8.07 -4.34
CA VAL A 120 3.79 8.66 -3.15
C VAL A 120 4.90 9.15 -2.23
N SER A 121 4.84 10.43 -1.84
CA SER A 121 5.59 10.96 -0.72
C SER A 121 4.71 11.02 0.52
N VAL A 122 5.28 10.69 1.68
CA VAL A 122 4.59 10.69 2.97
C VAL A 122 5.43 11.45 3.98
N SER A 123 4.81 12.33 4.75
CA SER A 123 5.43 13.07 5.84
C SER A 123 4.43 13.26 6.99
N ILE A 124 4.93 13.53 8.19
CA ILE A 124 4.11 14.01 9.30
C ILE A 124 4.30 15.52 9.41
N ILE A 125 3.19 16.26 9.50
CA ILE A 125 3.18 17.72 9.57
C ILE A 125 2.21 18.19 10.64
N GLY A 126 2.38 19.42 11.11
CA GLY A 126 1.35 20.16 11.82
C GLY A 126 0.37 20.79 10.85
N MET A 127 -0.90 20.43 10.92
CA MET A 127 -1.99 21.08 10.19
C MET A 127 -2.76 22.01 11.12
N ASN A 128 -2.97 23.26 10.71
CA ASN A 128 -3.84 24.17 11.45
C ASN A 128 -5.30 23.70 11.33
N GLN A 129 -5.94 23.46 12.48
CA GLN A 129 -7.31 22.92 12.55
C GLN A 129 -8.36 23.90 12.00
N ASN A 130 -8.09 25.20 12.04
CA ASN A 130 -9.02 26.23 11.56
C ASN A 130 -8.85 26.49 10.05
N ASN A 131 -7.64 26.29 9.52
CA ASN A 131 -7.35 26.43 8.10
C ASN A 131 -6.22 25.47 7.66
N PRO A 132 -6.56 24.31 7.09
CA PRO A 132 -5.60 23.27 6.70
C PRO A 132 -4.55 23.68 5.67
N VAL A 133 -4.72 24.81 4.98
CA VAL A 133 -3.71 25.34 4.05
C VAL A 133 -2.45 25.77 4.81
N TYR A 134 -2.59 26.21 6.07
CA TYR A 134 -1.46 26.56 6.91
C TYR A 134 -0.90 25.34 7.60
N THR A 135 0.36 25.03 7.29
CA THR A 135 1.07 23.87 7.82
C THR A 135 2.36 24.27 8.52
N ARG A 136 2.86 23.40 9.39
CA ARG A 136 4.15 23.51 10.05
C ARG A 136 4.91 22.20 9.95
N PRO A 137 6.24 22.22 9.87
CA PRO A 137 7.02 21.00 9.96
C PRO A 137 6.82 20.36 11.35
N ALA A 138 6.77 19.03 11.39
CA ALA A 138 6.99 18.30 12.62
C ALA A 138 8.49 18.12 12.86
N ASP A 139 8.87 17.80 14.10
CA ASP A 139 10.21 17.35 14.43
C ASP A 139 10.57 16.13 13.58
N SER A 140 11.64 16.26 12.79
CA SER A 140 11.99 15.28 11.77
C SER A 140 12.47 13.97 12.36
N TYR A 141 13.08 13.98 13.55
CA TYR A 141 13.54 12.76 14.21
C TYR A 141 12.35 11.89 14.62
N TYR A 142 11.40 12.47 15.36
CA TYR A 142 10.21 11.73 15.82
C TYR A 142 9.26 11.40 14.67
N ALA A 143 9.11 12.27 13.68
CA ALA A 143 8.33 11.98 12.48
C ALA A 143 8.91 10.78 11.71
N ASN A 144 10.24 10.75 11.52
CA ASN A 144 10.90 9.62 10.86
C ASN A 144 10.82 8.34 11.70
N GLN A 145 10.91 8.43 13.03
CA GLN A 145 10.73 7.28 13.90
C GLN A 145 9.34 6.65 13.68
N LEU A 146 8.28 7.45 13.69
CA LEU A 146 6.90 6.97 13.50
C LEU A 146 6.66 6.41 12.09
N ILE A 147 7.17 7.06 11.05
CA ILE A 147 7.04 6.59 9.66
C ILE A 147 7.80 5.27 9.44
N ASN A 148 8.94 5.09 10.10
CA ASN A 148 9.78 3.90 9.94
C ASN A 148 9.50 2.80 10.98
N SER A 149 8.63 3.05 11.95
CA SER A 149 8.17 2.09 12.96
C SER A 149 7.47 0.87 12.32
N ASN A 150 7.50 -0.26 13.01
CA ASN A 150 6.80 -1.50 12.65
C ASN A 150 6.88 -1.88 11.17
N GLY A 151 8.07 -1.87 10.57
CA GLY A 151 8.24 -2.21 9.16
C GLY A 151 7.57 -1.23 8.18
N LYS A 152 7.43 0.04 8.58
CA LYS A 152 6.80 1.12 7.79
C LYS A 152 5.30 0.95 7.59
N GLU A 153 4.60 0.37 8.56
CA GLU A 153 3.15 0.14 8.47
C GLU A 153 2.37 1.43 8.19
N LEU A 154 2.70 2.54 8.87
CA LEU A 154 2.09 3.85 8.62
C LEU A 154 2.21 4.24 7.14
N PHE A 155 3.43 4.18 6.61
CA PHE A 155 3.72 4.52 5.23
C PHE A 155 2.94 3.63 4.26
N ASN A 156 2.94 2.32 4.49
CA ASN A 156 2.28 1.34 3.61
C ASN A 156 0.77 1.55 3.60
N SER A 157 0.16 1.75 4.78
CA SER A 157 -1.27 2.03 4.93
C SER A 157 -1.67 3.31 4.19
N VAL A 158 -0.88 4.38 4.36
CA VAL A 158 -1.09 5.68 3.70
C VAL A 158 -0.94 5.57 2.18
N ASN A 159 0.11 4.89 1.70
CA ASN A 159 0.35 4.70 0.26
C ASN A 159 -0.80 3.94 -0.42
N ASN A 160 -1.39 2.94 0.25
CA ASN A 160 -2.54 2.23 -0.29
C ASN A 160 -3.78 3.11 -0.28
N LYS A 161 -4.04 3.79 0.85
CA LYS A 161 -5.24 4.61 1.03
C LYS A 161 -5.29 5.80 0.08
N ILE A 162 -4.18 6.53 -0.09
CA ILE A 162 -4.14 7.71 -0.97
C ILE A 162 -4.45 7.37 -2.42
N ARG A 163 -4.06 6.19 -2.90
CA ARG A 163 -4.34 5.75 -4.27
C ARG A 163 -5.84 5.53 -4.51
N GLY A 164 -6.52 4.97 -3.52
CA GLY A 164 -7.98 4.81 -3.56
C GLY A 164 -8.72 6.15 -3.49
N ASP A 165 -8.29 7.05 -2.60
CA ASP A 165 -8.92 8.36 -2.42
C ASP A 165 -8.67 9.27 -3.64
N ALA A 166 -7.46 9.24 -4.20
CA ALA A 166 -7.07 9.90 -5.45
C ALA A 166 -7.98 9.53 -6.64
N GLY A 167 -8.36 8.25 -6.75
CA GLY A 167 -9.25 7.78 -7.81
C GLY A 167 -10.67 8.35 -7.73
N LYS A 168 -11.11 8.78 -6.54
CA LYS A 168 -12.47 9.27 -6.27
C LYS A 168 -12.58 10.80 -6.23
N TYR A 169 -11.46 11.51 -6.17
CA TYR A 169 -11.43 12.95 -5.95
C TYR A 169 -11.81 13.78 -7.19
N TRP A 170 -11.54 13.25 -8.38
CA TRP A 170 -11.55 14.01 -9.64
C TRP A 170 -12.80 13.84 -10.49
#